data_AF-A0A023FVD7-F1
#
_entry.id   AF-A0A023FVD7-F1
#
_cell.length_a   1.000
_cell.length_b   1.000
_cell.length_c   1.000
_cell.angle_alpha   90.00
_cell.angle_beta   90.00
_cell.angle_gamma   90.00
#
_symmetry.space_group_name_H-M   'P 1'
#
loop_
_entity.id
_entity.type
_entity.pdbx_description
1 polymer ?
#
loop_
_entity_poly.entity_id
_entity_poly.type
_entity_poly.pdbx_seq_one_letter_code
_entity_poly.pdbx_strand_id
1 'polypeptide(L)'
;SIKVEFLVSSQMESLLRGDILEAAEENLDIVPSVYEGGLKVWECSIDLTEYMENHLNIDDETKVLELGCGAGLPGLLACLKGASVDFQDYNKQVLELITIPNAFANIGARVKKRCRFFAGDWSALEDNITPSQYDLILTSETIYSTSSYQSLIAVLKKAIKPTGFVLVAAKTCYFGVGGGTRLFEDALGKDGFFTSRVAFVTDTGVQREILELRVRSTS
;
A
#
# COMPACT_ATOMS: atom_id res chain seq x y z
N SER A 1 17.15 13.04 -3.36
CA SER A 1 15.75 12.80 -3.68
C SER A 1 15.68 11.99 -4.96
N ILE A 2 15.31 10.71 -4.85
CA ILE A 2 14.96 9.86 -5.98
C ILE A 2 13.58 10.32 -6.47
N LYS A 3 13.46 10.72 -7.74
CA LYS A 3 12.18 11.17 -8.30
C LYS A 3 11.44 9.98 -8.93
N VAL A 4 10.22 9.69 -8.46
CA VAL A 4 9.31 8.72 -9.09
C VAL A 4 8.51 9.42 -10.19
N GLU A 5 8.48 8.83 -11.38
CA GLU A 5 7.67 9.31 -12.51
C GLU A 5 6.31 8.60 -12.53
N PHE A 6 5.23 9.36 -12.67
CA PHE A 6 3.87 8.83 -12.82
C PHE A 6 3.37 9.05 -14.24
N LEU A 7 2.69 8.05 -14.79
CA LEU A 7 1.81 8.27 -15.92
C LEU A 7 0.55 8.96 -15.39
N VAL A 8 0.38 10.24 -15.74
CA VAL A 8 -0.80 11.03 -15.34
C VAL A 8 -2.03 10.65 -16.17
N SER A 9 -3.23 10.95 -15.68
CA SER A 9 -4.50 10.62 -16.35
C SER A 9 -4.53 11.03 -17.83
N SER A 10 -4.02 12.21 -18.20
CA SER A 10 -3.97 12.63 -19.61
C SER A 10 -3.00 11.83 -20.48
N GLN A 11 -1.92 11.31 -19.90
CA GLN A 11 -0.99 10.40 -20.58
C GLN A 11 -1.59 9.00 -20.67
N MET A 12 -2.32 8.55 -19.64
CA MET A 12 -3.08 7.30 -19.66
C MET A 12 -4.21 7.35 -20.69
N GLU A 13 -4.98 8.43 -20.76
CA GLU A 13 -6.03 8.70 -21.76
C GLU A 13 -5.46 8.65 -23.19
N SER A 14 -4.27 9.20 -23.39
CA SER A 14 -3.55 9.10 -24.66
C SER A 14 -3.15 7.67 -25.01
N LEU A 15 -2.86 6.81 -24.02
CA LEU A 15 -2.43 5.43 -24.20
C LEU A 15 -3.61 4.44 -24.30
N LEU A 16 -4.78 4.80 -23.75
CA LEU A 16 -5.95 3.93 -23.57
C LEU A 16 -7.15 4.25 -24.48
N ARG A 17 -6.93 4.98 -25.58
CA ARG A 17 -8.01 5.49 -26.46
C ARG A 17 -9.13 4.47 -26.77
N GLY A 18 -10.36 4.99 -26.75
CA GLY A 18 -11.52 4.45 -27.46
C GLY A 18 -12.54 3.85 -26.51
N ASP A 19 -12.32 2.60 -26.12
CA ASP A 19 -13.37 1.78 -25.48
C ASP A 19 -13.05 1.41 -24.02
N ILE A 20 -11.78 1.52 -23.61
CA ILE A 20 -11.31 1.13 -22.27
C ILE A 20 -11.60 2.23 -21.23
N LEU A 21 -11.58 3.50 -21.66
CA LEU A 21 -11.82 4.63 -20.76
C LEU A 21 -13.30 4.73 -20.34
N GLU A 22 -14.23 4.57 -21.28
CA GLU A 22 -15.67 4.54 -20.98
C GLU A 22 -16.00 3.36 -20.04
N ALA A 23 -15.42 2.17 -20.27
CA ALA A 23 -15.60 1.01 -19.39
C ALA A 23 -14.93 1.16 -18.00
N ALA A 24 -13.88 1.98 -17.90
CA ALA A 24 -13.24 2.32 -16.63
C ALA A 24 -14.07 3.35 -15.87
N GLU A 25 -14.56 4.41 -16.52
CA GLU A 25 -15.41 5.43 -15.90
C GLU A 25 -16.75 4.85 -15.42
N GLU A 26 -17.36 3.94 -16.18
CA GLU A 26 -18.63 3.27 -15.79
C GLU A 26 -18.48 2.26 -14.65
N ASN A 27 -17.27 1.81 -14.31
CA ASN A 27 -16.99 0.93 -13.15
C ASN A 27 -16.28 1.64 -11.99
N LEU A 28 -16.01 2.94 -12.12
CA LEU A 28 -15.30 3.75 -11.11
C LEU A 28 -16.26 4.65 -10.32
N ASP A 29 -17.53 4.26 -10.20
CA ASP A 29 -18.52 5.00 -9.42
C ASP A 29 -18.00 5.26 -8.00
N ILE A 30 -17.56 6.50 -7.78
CA ILE A 30 -17.36 7.07 -6.45
C ILE A 30 -18.76 7.25 -5.90
N VAL A 31 -19.31 6.18 -5.34
CA VAL A 31 -20.51 6.25 -4.53
C VAL A 31 -20.17 7.17 -3.35
N PRO A 32 -20.93 8.25 -3.11
CA PRO A 32 -20.76 9.05 -1.91
C PRO A 32 -20.83 8.12 -0.69
N SER A 33 -19.76 8.10 0.12
CA SER A 33 -19.50 7.17 1.26
C SER A 33 -18.62 5.94 0.95
N VAL A 34 -18.13 5.78 -0.27
CA VAL A 34 -17.16 4.74 -0.66
C VAL A 34 -15.83 5.39 -1.02
N TYR A 35 -14.80 5.15 -0.18
CA TYR A 35 -13.41 5.54 -0.43
C TYR A 35 -12.76 4.50 -1.36
N GLU A 36 -13.16 4.46 -2.63
CA GLU A 36 -12.49 3.64 -3.65
C GLU A 36 -12.08 4.56 -4.80
N GLY A 37 -10.78 4.61 -5.06
CA GLY A 37 -10.21 5.53 -6.03
C GLY A 37 -8.70 5.33 -6.16
N GLY A 38 -8.30 4.21 -6.78
CA GLY A 38 -6.88 3.89 -7.02
C GLY A 38 -6.16 4.84 -7.99
N LEU A 39 -6.91 5.73 -8.66
CA LEU A 39 -6.38 6.78 -9.55
C LEU A 39 -5.82 8.01 -8.80
N LYS A 40 -6.18 8.18 -7.53
CA LYS A 40 -5.70 9.30 -6.72
C LYS A 40 -4.45 8.90 -5.95
N VAL A 41 -3.39 9.72 -6.04
CA VAL A 41 -2.28 9.64 -5.09
C VAL A 41 -2.74 10.27 -3.78
N TRP A 42 -2.80 9.45 -2.73
CA TRP A 42 -3.23 9.86 -1.40
C TRP A 42 -2.08 10.46 -0.60
N GLU A 43 -2.37 11.42 0.28
CA GLU A 43 -1.36 12.15 1.07
C GLU A 43 -0.52 11.20 1.93
N CYS A 44 -1.14 10.18 2.54
CA CYS A 44 -0.41 9.20 3.35
C CYS A 44 0.59 8.37 2.52
N SER A 45 0.35 8.20 1.22
CA SER A 45 1.29 7.50 0.32
C SER A 45 2.55 8.33 0.10
N ILE A 46 2.41 9.66 0.01
CA ILE A 46 3.51 10.61 -0.08
C ILE A 46 4.30 10.62 1.23
N ASP A 47 3.61 10.81 2.36
CA ASP A 47 4.24 10.83 3.69
C ASP A 47 5.05 9.54 3.95
N LEU A 48 4.47 8.38 3.60
CA LEU A 48 5.13 7.09 3.75
C LEU A 48 6.40 7.00 2.89
N THR A 49 6.32 7.48 1.66
CA THR A 49 7.45 7.47 0.72
C THR A 49 8.59 8.36 1.19
N GLU A 50 8.28 9.57 1.66
CA GLU A 50 9.27 10.49 2.23
C GLU A 50 9.90 9.93 3.50
N TYR A 51 9.09 9.33 4.39
CA TYR A 51 9.59 8.65 5.58
C TYR A 51 10.55 7.51 5.20
N MET A 52 10.16 6.67 4.25
CA MET A 52 11.01 5.57 3.76
C MET A 52 12.32 6.08 3.15
N GLU A 53 12.28 7.14 2.35
CA GLU A 53 13.47 7.70 1.72
C GLU A 53 14.50 8.15 2.76
N ASN A 54 14.03 8.78 3.84
CA ASN A 54 14.87 9.40 4.88
C ASN A 54 15.30 8.44 6.00
N HIS A 55 14.52 7.39 6.27
CA HIS A 55 14.71 6.58 7.48
C HIS A 55 15.04 5.11 7.21
N LEU A 56 14.82 4.60 5.99
CA LEU A 56 15.05 3.19 5.70
C LEU A 56 16.24 2.97 4.77
N ASN A 57 17.06 1.98 5.14
CA ASN A 57 18.01 1.38 4.23
C ASN A 57 17.34 0.20 3.52
N ILE A 58 17.15 0.33 2.21
CA ILE A 58 16.54 -0.68 1.34
C ILE A 58 17.59 -1.04 0.30
N ASP A 59 17.75 -2.34 0.05
CA ASP A 59 18.71 -2.90 -0.89
C ASP A 59 18.05 -3.96 -1.78
N ASP A 60 18.86 -4.68 -2.54
CA ASP A 60 18.40 -5.66 -3.51
C ASP A 60 18.08 -7.05 -2.93
N GLU A 61 18.37 -7.27 -1.66
CA GLU A 61 17.95 -8.46 -0.89
C GLU A 61 16.60 -8.26 -0.21
N THR A 62 16.21 -7.00 0.02
CA THR A 62 14.96 -6.63 0.67
C THR A 62 13.74 -7.09 -0.14
N LYS A 63 12.83 -7.82 0.50
CA LYS A 63 11.52 -8.20 -0.05
C LYS A 63 10.39 -7.37 0.56
N VAL A 64 9.65 -6.67 -0.29
CA VAL A 64 8.58 -5.75 0.10
C VAL A 64 7.23 -6.24 -0.41
N LEU A 65 6.19 -6.07 0.39
CA LEU A 65 4.79 -6.18 -0.05
C LEU A 65 4.13 -4.82 0.14
N GLU A 66 3.45 -4.30 -0.88
CA GLU A 66 2.60 -3.12 -0.77
C GLU A 66 1.13 -3.52 -0.91
N LEU A 67 0.34 -3.32 0.15
CA LEU A 67 -1.09 -3.64 0.22
C LEU A 67 -1.94 -2.40 -0.02
N GLY A 68 -2.89 -2.49 -0.95
CA GLY A 68 -3.69 -1.33 -1.39
C GLY A 68 -2.81 -0.31 -2.09
N CYS A 69 -2.04 -0.75 -3.09
CA CYS A 69 -0.94 0.03 -3.64
C CYS A 69 -1.36 1.23 -4.47
N GLY A 70 -2.56 1.23 -5.09
CA GLY A 70 -2.97 2.32 -5.98
C GLY A 70 -1.91 2.61 -7.06
N ALA A 71 -1.41 3.84 -7.09
CA ALA A 71 -0.33 4.23 -8.00
C ALA A 71 1.04 3.59 -7.69
N GLY A 72 1.22 2.97 -6.51
CA GLY A 72 2.39 2.19 -6.10
C GLY A 72 3.57 3.01 -5.58
N LEU A 73 3.36 4.23 -5.09
CA LEU A 73 4.45 5.16 -4.81
C LEU A 73 5.51 4.61 -3.80
N PRO A 74 5.13 4.17 -2.59
CA PRO A 74 6.05 3.53 -1.64
C PRO A 74 6.79 2.32 -2.22
N GLY A 75 6.08 1.40 -2.89
CA GLY A 75 6.68 0.22 -3.49
C GLY A 75 7.62 0.55 -4.64
N LEU A 76 7.32 1.57 -5.46
CA LEU A 76 8.18 2.03 -6.54
C LEU A 76 9.48 2.66 -6.02
N LEU A 77 9.42 3.42 -4.93
CA LEU A 77 10.64 3.89 -4.25
C LEU A 77 11.49 2.71 -3.80
N ALA A 78 10.89 1.68 -3.21
CA ALA A 78 11.61 0.47 -2.81
C ALA A 78 12.25 -0.23 -4.03
N CYS A 79 11.52 -0.35 -5.15
CA CYS A 79 12.06 -0.87 -6.41
C CYS A 79 13.27 -0.06 -6.90
N LEU A 80 13.21 1.28 -6.85
CA LEU A 80 14.30 2.16 -7.28
C LEU A 80 15.55 2.02 -6.39
N LYS A 81 15.35 1.67 -5.11
CA LYS A 81 16.43 1.32 -4.17
C LYS A 81 16.95 -0.11 -4.33
N GLY A 82 16.31 -0.94 -5.17
CA GLY A 82 16.79 -2.27 -5.56
C GLY A 82 15.90 -3.42 -5.11
N ALA A 83 14.92 -3.19 -4.24
CA ALA A 83 14.11 -4.24 -3.65
C ALA A 83 13.28 -5.04 -4.66
N SER A 84 12.92 -6.27 -4.28
CA SER A 84 11.85 -7.01 -4.95
C SER A 84 10.52 -6.69 -4.27
N VAL A 85 9.52 -6.28 -5.03
CA VAL A 85 8.27 -5.71 -4.52
C VAL A 85 7.07 -6.42 -5.11
N ASP A 86 6.23 -6.95 -4.24
CA ASP A 86 4.92 -7.45 -4.60
C ASP A 86 3.89 -6.35 -4.37
N PHE A 87 3.16 -5.99 -5.41
CA PHE A 87 2.10 -4.99 -5.36
C PHE A 87 0.74 -5.68 -5.31
N GLN A 88 -0.10 -5.26 -4.38
CA GLN A 88 -1.49 -5.72 -4.29
C GLN A 88 -2.45 -4.54 -4.30
N ASP A 89 -3.49 -4.66 -5.11
CA ASP A 89 -4.65 -3.77 -5.08
C ASP A 89 -5.94 -4.60 -5.17
N TYR A 90 -7.04 -4.08 -4.63
CA TYR A 90 -8.34 -4.73 -4.75
C TYR A 90 -8.77 -4.81 -6.23
N ASN A 91 -8.57 -3.70 -6.96
CA ASN A 91 -9.05 -3.54 -8.32
C ASN A 91 -7.97 -3.95 -9.33
N LYS A 92 -8.25 -4.99 -10.13
CA LYS A 92 -7.34 -5.45 -11.19
C LYS A 92 -6.98 -4.34 -12.18
N GLN A 93 -7.94 -3.48 -12.51
CA GLN A 93 -7.78 -2.34 -13.42
C GLN A 93 -6.79 -1.30 -12.87
N VAL A 94 -6.75 -1.08 -11.54
CA VAL A 94 -5.76 -0.19 -10.92
C VAL A 94 -4.35 -0.70 -11.19
N LEU A 95 -4.13 -2.01 -11.04
CA LEU A 95 -2.83 -2.62 -11.35
C LEU A 95 -2.48 -2.51 -12.83
N GLU A 96 -3.40 -2.90 -13.72
CA GLU A 96 -3.15 -2.98 -15.16
C GLU A 96 -2.97 -1.62 -15.82
N LEU A 97 -3.72 -0.61 -15.36
CA LEU A 97 -3.73 0.72 -15.98
C LEU A 97 -2.78 1.69 -15.28
N ILE A 98 -2.51 1.52 -13.97
CA ILE A 98 -1.77 2.51 -13.18
C ILE A 98 -0.47 1.92 -12.65
N THR A 99 -0.55 0.92 -11.77
CA THR A 99 0.62 0.42 -11.02
C THR A 99 1.68 -0.19 -11.95
N ILE A 100 1.26 -1.08 -12.87
CA ILE A 100 2.17 -1.74 -13.82
C ILE A 100 2.80 -0.72 -14.76
N PRO A 101 2.04 0.18 -15.43
CA PRO A 101 2.64 1.22 -16.26
C PRO A 101 3.61 2.14 -15.51
N ASN A 102 3.29 2.56 -14.27
CA ASN A 102 4.21 3.33 -13.43
C ASN A 102 5.49 2.54 -13.11
N ALA A 103 5.38 1.24 -12.81
CA ALA A 103 6.54 0.39 -12.58
C ALA A 103 7.45 0.32 -13.81
N PHE A 104 6.87 0.15 -15.00
CA PHE A 104 7.63 0.16 -16.25
C PHE A 104 8.28 1.51 -16.53
N ALA A 105 7.61 2.63 -16.24
CA ALA A 105 8.18 3.97 -16.41
C ALA A 105 9.42 4.18 -15.51
N ASN A 106 9.40 3.68 -14.28
CA ASN A 106 10.48 3.94 -13.30
C ASN A 106 11.64 2.94 -13.35
N ILE A 107 11.37 1.65 -13.56
CA ILE A 107 12.40 0.61 -13.50
C ILE A 107 12.53 -0.21 -14.79
N GLY A 108 11.74 0.09 -15.82
CA GLY A 108 11.84 -0.50 -17.15
C GLY A 108 11.64 -2.01 -17.14
N ALA A 109 12.41 -2.74 -17.96
CA ALA A 109 12.29 -4.19 -18.04
C ALA A 109 12.60 -4.93 -16.73
N ARG A 110 13.18 -4.27 -15.72
CA ARG A 110 13.44 -4.86 -14.40
C ARG A 110 12.15 -5.25 -13.67
N VAL A 111 11.00 -4.65 -14.01
CA VAL A 111 9.68 -5.05 -13.50
C VAL A 111 9.50 -6.57 -13.57
N LYS A 112 9.87 -7.20 -14.68
CA LYS A 112 9.70 -8.65 -14.89
C LYS A 112 10.48 -9.53 -13.91
N LYS A 113 11.51 -9.00 -13.27
CA LYS A 113 12.36 -9.73 -12.29
C LYS A 113 12.13 -9.29 -10.86
N ARG A 114 11.71 -8.03 -10.66
CA ARG A 114 11.62 -7.40 -9.34
C ARG A 114 10.18 -7.27 -8.84
N CYS A 115 9.18 -7.40 -9.71
CA CYS A 115 7.79 -7.13 -9.34
C CYS A 115 6.87 -8.32 -9.60
N ARG A 116 5.92 -8.55 -8.69
CA ARG A 116 4.69 -9.32 -8.95
C ARG A 116 3.47 -8.47 -8.59
N PHE A 117 2.34 -8.80 -9.17
CA PHE A 117 1.10 -8.02 -9.03
C PHE A 117 -0.05 -8.96 -8.67
N PHE A 118 -0.79 -8.62 -7.63
CA PHE A 118 -1.89 -9.41 -7.09
C PHE A 118 -3.17 -8.58 -7.04
N ALA A 119 -4.22 -9.01 -7.74
CA ALA A 119 -5.52 -8.37 -7.70
C ALA A 119 -6.47 -9.09 -6.73
N GLY A 120 -7.36 -8.34 -6.09
CA GLY A 120 -8.47 -8.87 -5.29
C GLY A 120 -8.36 -8.61 -3.79
N ASP A 121 -9.32 -9.17 -3.05
CA ASP A 121 -9.43 -9.01 -1.60
C ASP A 121 -8.24 -9.62 -0.84
N TRP A 122 -7.91 -9.06 0.32
CA TRP A 122 -6.81 -9.56 1.16
C TRP A 122 -7.00 -11.00 1.60
N SER A 123 -8.23 -11.47 1.77
CA SER A 123 -8.52 -12.87 2.09
C SER A 123 -8.12 -13.81 0.95
N ALA A 124 -8.29 -13.39 -0.31
CA ALA A 124 -7.83 -14.15 -1.47
C ALA A 124 -6.30 -14.05 -1.63
N LEU A 125 -5.70 -12.91 -1.28
CA LEU A 125 -4.24 -12.78 -1.25
C LEU A 125 -3.63 -13.72 -0.20
N GLU A 126 -4.29 -13.89 0.95
CA GLU A 126 -3.84 -14.79 2.01
C GLU A 126 -3.54 -16.18 1.45
N ASP A 127 -4.41 -16.76 0.62
CA ASP A 127 -4.22 -18.10 0.04
C ASP A 127 -3.05 -18.19 -0.95
N ASN A 128 -2.69 -17.09 -1.60
CA ASN A 128 -1.71 -17.04 -2.67
C ASN A 128 -0.35 -16.49 -2.23
N ILE A 129 -0.27 -15.90 -1.04
CA ILE A 129 0.94 -15.29 -0.52
C ILE A 129 1.80 -16.32 0.21
N THR A 130 3.11 -16.30 -0.07
CA THR A 130 4.05 -17.15 0.64
C THR A 130 4.19 -16.67 2.09
N PRO A 131 3.99 -17.55 3.09
CA PRO A 131 4.12 -17.17 4.48
C PRO A 131 5.53 -16.69 4.83
N SER A 132 5.62 -15.70 5.74
CA SER A 132 6.87 -15.16 6.28
C SER A 132 7.92 -14.82 5.22
N GLN A 133 7.50 -14.18 4.14
CA GLN A 133 8.35 -13.89 2.98
C GLN A 133 8.93 -12.47 2.99
N TYR A 134 8.28 -11.50 3.63
CA TYR A 134 8.61 -10.08 3.47
C TYR A 134 9.35 -9.50 4.68
N ASP A 135 10.37 -8.69 4.39
CA ASP A 135 11.12 -7.91 5.36
C ASP A 135 10.37 -6.64 5.75
N LEU A 136 9.61 -6.09 4.79
CA LEU A 136 8.84 -4.87 4.93
C LEU A 136 7.47 -5.05 4.28
N ILE A 137 6.41 -4.68 5.00
CA ILE A 137 5.09 -4.53 4.41
C ILE A 137 4.67 -3.06 4.51
N LEU A 138 4.16 -2.52 3.41
CA LEU A 138 3.76 -1.13 3.24
C LEU A 138 2.27 -1.07 2.99
N THR A 139 1.60 -0.10 3.60
CA THR A 139 0.19 0.16 3.29
C THR A 139 -0.17 1.60 3.66
N SER A 140 -0.93 2.29 2.80
CA SER A 140 -1.31 3.68 3.00
C SER A 140 -2.79 3.89 2.71
N GLU A 141 -3.51 4.57 3.62
CA GLU A 141 -4.97 4.79 3.54
C GLU A 141 -5.81 3.52 3.36
N THR A 142 -5.44 2.43 4.06
CA THR A 142 -6.15 1.14 3.99
C THR A 142 -6.97 0.80 5.24
N ILE A 143 -6.83 1.60 6.30
CA ILE A 143 -7.52 1.41 7.59
C ILE A 143 -8.69 2.41 7.79
N TYR A 144 -9.27 2.90 6.70
CA TYR A 144 -10.42 3.82 6.78
C TYR A 144 -11.71 3.12 7.21
N SER A 145 -11.85 1.82 6.95
CA SER A 145 -13.00 1.01 7.34
C SER A 145 -12.62 -0.05 8.36
N THR A 146 -13.30 -0.07 9.51
CA THR A 146 -13.07 -1.07 10.57
C THR A 146 -13.47 -2.48 10.15
N SER A 147 -14.36 -2.64 9.15
CA SER A 147 -14.76 -3.95 8.65
C SER A 147 -13.60 -4.71 8.01
N SER A 148 -12.62 -3.99 7.46
CA SER A 148 -11.49 -4.56 6.74
C SER A 148 -10.28 -4.85 7.65
N TYR A 149 -10.36 -4.52 8.95
CA TYR A 149 -9.23 -4.68 9.87
C TYR A 149 -8.84 -6.14 10.04
N GLN A 150 -9.80 -7.05 10.13
CA GLN A 150 -9.51 -8.47 10.36
C GLN A 150 -8.82 -9.10 9.15
N SER A 151 -9.29 -8.83 7.93
CA SER A 151 -8.66 -9.34 6.71
C SER A 151 -7.27 -8.73 6.50
N LEU A 152 -7.09 -7.43 6.81
CA LEU A 152 -5.77 -6.79 6.77
C LEU A 152 -4.80 -7.43 7.77
N ILE A 153 -5.22 -7.57 9.03
CA ILE A 153 -4.37 -8.17 10.08
C ILE A 153 -4.00 -9.61 9.71
N ALA A 154 -4.93 -10.40 9.17
CA ALA A 154 -4.66 -11.77 8.74
C ALA A 154 -3.56 -11.85 7.68
N VAL A 155 -3.65 -11.04 6.61
CA VAL A 155 -2.63 -11.04 5.56
C VAL A 155 -1.29 -10.52 6.06
N LEU A 156 -1.28 -9.49 6.93
CA LEU A 156 -0.05 -8.98 7.55
C LEU A 156 0.66 -10.06 8.36
N LYS A 157 -0.10 -10.81 9.19
CA LYS A 157 0.43 -11.92 10.02
C LYS A 157 1.03 -13.03 9.18
N LYS A 158 0.34 -13.43 8.12
CA LYS A 158 0.79 -14.51 7.24
C LYS A 158 2.06 -14.10 6.50
N ALA A 159 2.10 -12.89 5.97
CA ALA A 159 3.11 -12.46 5.02
C ALA A 159 4.44 -12.05 5.70
N ILE A 160 4.39 -11.43 6.88
CA ILE A 160 5.58 -10.79 7.49
C ILE A 160 6.58 -11.82 8.04
N LYS A 161 7.89 -11.58 7.84
CA LYS A 161 8.95 -12.32 8.54
C LYS A 161 8.94 -11.99 10.04
N PRO A 162 9.37 -12.91 10.93
CA PRO A 162 9.52 -12.60 12.35
C PRO A 162 10.43 -11.39 12.66
N THR A 163 11.43 -11.14 11.81
CA THR A 163 12.35 -9.99 11.93
C THR A 163 11.91 -8.75 11.15
N GLY A 164 10.85 -8.88 10.35
CA GLY A 164 10.32 -7.80 9.53
C GLY A 164 9.48 -6.80 10.33
N PHE A 165 9.03 -5.76 9.65
CA PHE A 165 8.11 -4.78 10.21
C PHE A 165 7.12 -4.28 9.15
N VAL A 166 6.00 -3.72 9.61
CA VAL A 166 4.95 -3.15 8.77
C VAL A 166 4.92 -1.64 8.98
N LEU A 167 4.77 -0.86 7.92
CA LEU A 167 4.47 0.57 7.99
C LEU A 167 3.05 0.82 7.49
N VAL A 168 2.21 1.40 8.35
CA VAL A 168 0.82 1.76 8.08
C VAL A 168 0.68 3.27 8.13
N ALA A 169 0.55 3.91 6.97
CA ALA A 169 0.34 5.35 6.88
C ALA A 169 -1.15 5.68 6.76
N ALA A 170 -1.70 6.44 7.71
CA ALA A 170 -3.14 6.71 7.75
C ALA A 170 -3.50 7.97 8.54
N LYS A 171 -4.70 8.49 8.30
CA LYS A 171 -5.32 9.52 9.13
C LYS A 171 -5.62 8.98 10.52
N THR A 172 -5.48 9.83 11.55
CA THR A 172 -5.85 9.46 12.92
C THR A 172 -7.35 9.18 13.06
N CYS A 173 -8.17 9.86 12.26
CA CYS A 173 -9.61 9.66 12.17
C CYS A 173 -10.11 9.87 10.73
N TYR A 174 -10.92 8.95 10.22
CA TYR A 174 -11.66 9.10 8.98
C TYR A 174 -13.14 9.40 9.30
N PHE A 175 -13.54 10.66 9.12
CA PHE A 175 -14.92 11.09 9.35
C PHE A 175 -15.89 10.36 8.40
N GLY A 176 -17.03 9.87 8.92
CA GLY A 176 -18.08 9.18 8.17
C GLY A 176 -17.97 7.66 8.12
N VAL A 177 -16.78 7.13 7.82
CA VAL A 177 -16.50 5.68 7.74
C VAL A 177 -15.98 5.08 9.05
N GLY A 178 -15.43 5.91 9.93
CA GLY A 178 -15.18 5.57 11.33
C GLY A 178 -13.87 4.83 11.61
N GLY A 179 -13.02 4.56 10.63
CA GLY A 179 -11.67 4.01 10.85
C GLY A 179 -10.64 5.06 11.29
N GLY A 180 -9.40 4.62 11.48
CA GLY A 180 -8.29 5.48 11.90
C GLY A 180 -7.24 4.73 12.73
N THR A 181 -6.09 5.36 12.94
CA THR A 181 -4.92 4.73 13.57
C THR A 181 -5.22 4.15 14.94
N ARG A 182 -5.90 4.90 15.82
CA ARG A 182 -6.20 4.45 17.19
C ARG A 182 -7.09 3.22 17.25
N LEU A 183 -8.15 3.18 16.44
CA LEU A 183 -9.04 2.02 16.38
C LEU A 183 -8.34 0.80 15.78
N PHE A 184 -7.39 1.02 14.87
CA PHE A 184 -6.59 -0.05 14.33
C PHE A 184 -5.60 -0.60 15.37
N GLU A 185 -4.96 0.26 16.17
CA GLU A 185 -4.13 -0.14 17.32
C GLU A 185 -4.94 -0.97 18.34
N ASP A 186 -6.19 -0.58 18.64
CA ASP A 186 -7.08 -1.37 19.51
C ASP A 186 -7.36 -2.77 18.93
N ALA A 187 -7.56 -2.88 17.61
CA ALA A 187 -7.77 -4.15 16.94
C ALA A 187 -6.51 -5.03 16.98
N LEU A 188 -5.32 -4.44 16.76
CA LEU A 188 -4.03 -5.12 16.90
C LEU A 188 -3.80 -5.60 18.34
N GLY A 189 -4.17 -4.78 19.34
CA GLY A 189 -4.06 -5.12 20.76
C GLY A 189 -4.93 -6.31 21.15
N LYS A 190 -6.15 -6.42 20.58
CA LYS A 190 -7.06 -7.56 20.78
C LYS A 190 -6.56 -8.83 20.11
N ASP A 191 -5.97 -8.73 18.91
CA ASP A 191 -5.38 -9.87 18.20
C ASP A 191 -4.10 -10.38 18.88
N GLY A 192 -3.27 -9.47 19.39
CA GLY A 192 -2.10 -9.79 20.21
C GLY A 192 -0.83 -10.17 19.44
N PHE A 193 -0.88 -10.33 18.11
CA PHE A 193 0.29 -10.72 17.31
C PHE A 193 1.31 -9.59 17.14
N PHE A 194 0.84 -8.35 16.96
CA PHE A 194 1.70 -7.18 16.74
C PHE A 194 1.83 -6.32 18.00
N THR A 195 2.92 -5.57 18.03
CA THR A 195 3.08 -4.33 18.81
C THR A 195 3.12 -3.17 17.83
N SER A 196 2.51 -2.03 18.18
CA SER A 196 2.51 -0.81 17.37
C SER A 196 3.27 0.31 18.07
N ARG A 197 3.87 1.21 17.28
CA ARG A 197 4.33 2.52 17.73
C ARG A 197 4.09 3.56 16.64
N VAL A 198 3.88 4.81 17.02
CA VAL A 198 3.86 5.93 16.07
C VAL A 198 5.30 6.27 15.68
N ALA A 199 5.62 6.12 14.41
CA ALA A 199 6.94 6.40 13.84
C ALA A 199 7.04 7.82 13.26
N PHE A 200 5.91 8.38 12.80
CA PHE A 200 5.83 9.72 12.23
C PHE A 200 4.44 10.31 12.44
N VAL A 201 4.37 11.64 12.57
CA VAL A 201 3.12 12.42 12.67
C VAL A 201 3.27 13.65 11.79
N THR A 202 2.27 13.93 10.95
CA THR A 202 2.22 15.16 10.16
C THR A 202 1.81 16.35 11.04
N ASP A 203 2.41 17.51 10.79
CA ASP A 203 2.14 18.76 11.50
C ASP A 203 1.13 19.68 10.79
N THR A 204 0.72 19.35 9.55
CA THR A 204 -0.22 20.15 8.75
C THR A 204 -1.48 19.39 8.36
N GLY A 205 -2.64 20.05 8.44
CA GLY A 205 -3.93 19.52 7.96
C GLY A 205 -4.60 18.54 8.92
N VAL A 206 -5.39 17.61 8.37
CA VAL A 206 -5.91 16.47 9.15
C VAL A 206 -4.72 15.64 9.61
N GLN A 207 -4.63 15.34 10.90
CA GLN A 207 -3.50 14.61 11.46
C GLN A 207 -3.37 13.22 10.82
N ARG A 208 -2.22 12.94 10.24
CA ARG A 208 -1.82 11.64 9.67
C ARG A 208 -0.63 11.11 10.44
N GLU A 209 -0.55 9.80 10.56
CA GLU A 209 0.54 9.12 11.25
C GLU A 209 1.05 7.95 10.40
N ILE A 210 2.30 7.57 10.63
CA ILE A 210 2.84 6.29 10.22
C ILE A 210 2.99 5.44 11.46
N LEU A 211 2.26 4.32 11.53
CA LEU A 211 2.46 3.31 12.55
C LEU A 211 3.50 2.30 12.06
N GLU A 212 4.47 1.99 12.92
CA GLU A 212 5.37 0.86 12.74
C GLU A 212 4.86 -0.31 13.57
N LEU A 213 4.57 -1.43 12.91
CA LEU A 213 4.16 -2.68 13.56
C LEU A 213 5.31 -3.68 13.57
N ARG A 214 5.53 -4.33 14.70
CA ARG A 214 6.49 -5.44 14.84
C ARG A 214 5.83 -6.66 15.47
N VAL A 215 6.26 -7.85 15.04
CA VAL A 215 5.84 -9.11 15.66
C VAL A 215 6.20 -9.05 17.14
N ARG A 216 5.23 -9.33 18.01
CA ARG A 216 5.45 -9.35 19.46
C ARG A 216 6.43 -10.47 19.78
N SER A 217 7.55 -10.14 20.44
CA SER A 217 8.45 -11.15 20.97
C SER A 217 7.71 -11.97 22.02
N THR A 218 7.66 -13.28 21.85
CA THR A 218 7.30 -14.19 22.93
C THR A 218 8.49 -14.24 23.88
N SER A 219 8.39 -13.49 24.98
CA SER A 219 9.25 -13.67 26.16
C SER A 219 9.05 -15.04 26.78
#